data_AF-A0AA91U0L9-F1
#
_entry.id   AF-A0AA91U0L9-F1
#
_cell.length_a   1.000
_cell.length_b   1.000
_cell.length_c   1.000
_cell.angle_alpha   90.00
_cell.angle_beta   90.00
_cell.angle_gamma   90.00
#
_symmetry.space_group_name_H-M   'P 1'
#
loop_
_entity.id
_entity.type
_entity.pdbx_description
1 polymer ?
#
loop_
_entity_poly.entity_id
_entity_poly.type
_entity_poly.pdbx_seq_one_letter_code
_entity_poly.pdbx_strand_id
1 'polypeptide(L)'
;MSALAPGRLLAAALAFVLWGGWALLANWPAGHREALVAGVLQGCASAIITLLMAVCANALFARLPGRVLRIAAPPLLIVSVSFSALWLAHTANDTPALWATILPPSCLAFAYCLYLTLSLARDAATSEQ
;
A
#
# COMPACT_ATOMS: atom_id res chain seq x y z
N MET A 1 3.92 -21.51 -10.82
CA MET A 1 3.28 -20.42 -10.06
C MET A 1 3.29 -20.82 -8.59
N SER A 2 4.35 -20.48 -7.85
CA SER A 2 4.46 -20.78 -6.42
C SER A 2 3.42 -19.95 -5.66
N ALA A 3 2.46 -20.64 -5.04
CA ALA A 3 1.49 -20.03 -4.16
C ALA A 3 2.26 -19.25 -3.07
N LEU A 4 2.16 -17.91 -3.15
CA LEU A 4 2.53 -16.92 -2.12
C LEU A 4 3.79 -17.29 -1.30
N ALA A 5 4.97 -16.92 -1.80
CA ALA A 5 6.23 -17.08 -1.07
C ALA A 5 6.08 -16.61 0.41
N PRO A 6 6.55 -17.39 1.41
CA PRO A 6 6.27 -17.15 2.83
C PRO A 6 6.52 -15.71 3.30
N GLY A 7 7.55 -15.05 2.78
CA GLY A 7 7.87 -13.65 3.09
C GLY A 7 6.78 -12.65 2.69
N ARG A 8 6.01 -12.92 1.62
CA ARG A 8 4.91 -12.05 1.17
C ARG A 8 3.70 -12.14 2.09
N LEU A 9 3.40 -13.34 2.60
CA LEU A 9 2.33 -13.54 3.57
C LEU A 9 2.67 -12.89 4.90
N LEU A 10 3.92 -13.04 5.36
CA LEU A 10 4.40 -12.36 6.57
C LEU A 10 4.30 -10.84 6.43
N ALA A 11 4.76 -10.28 5.30
CA ALA A 11 4.65 -8.84 5.05
C ALA A 11 3.18 -8.36 5.05
N ALA A 12 2.27 -9.14 4.46
CA ALA A 12 0.85 -8.81 4.45
C ALA A 12 0.22 -8.89 5.86
N ALA A 13 0.59 -9.89 6.67
CA ALA A 13 0.15 -10.01 8.06
C ALA A 13 0.68 -8.85 8.91
N LEU A 14 1.94 -8.47 8.74
CA LEU A 14 2.52 -7.30 9.42
C LEU A 14 1.82 -6.00 8.99
N ALA A 15 1.52 -5.85 7.70
CA ALA A 15 0.76 -4.70 7.20
C ALA A 15 -0.66 -4.65 7.77
N PHE A 16 -1.34 -5.80 7.88
CA PHE A 16 -2.64 -5.91 8.53
C PHE A 16 -2.59 -5.43 9.98
N VAL A 17 -1.67 -5.98 10.78
CA VAL A 17 -1.57 -5.68 12.20
C VAL A 17 -1.16 -4.22 12.43
N LEU A 18 -0.15 -3.75 11.71
CA LEU A 18 0.37 -2.39 11.86
C LEU A 18 -0.69 -1.35 11.52
N TRP A 19 -1.28 -1.44 10.32
CA TRP A 19 -2.18 -0.40 9.84
C TRP A 19 -3.61 -0.56 10.35
N GLY A 20 -4.05 -1.78 10.61
CA GLY A 20 -5.30 -2.01 11.34
C GLY A 20 -5.21 -1.55 12.80
N GLY A 21 -4.08 -1.80 13.48
CA GLY A 21 -3.82 -1.29 14.82
C GLY A 21 -3.75 0.24 14.87
N TRP A 22 -3.08 0.87 13.90
CA TRP A 22 -3.07 2.32 13.77
C TRP A 22 -4.47 2.91 13.59
N ALA A 23 -5.27 2.35 12.68
CA ALA A 23 -6.64 2.80 12.42
C ALA A 23 -7.55 2.61 13.65
N LEU A 24 -7.40 1.50 14.37
CA LEU A 24 -8.08 1.26 15.64
C LEU A 24 -7.76 2.35 16.65
N LEU A 25 -6.49 2.65 16.87
CA LEU A 25 -6.05 3.67 17.83
C LEU A 25 -6.48 5.09 17.40
N ALA A 26 -6.37 5.42 16.13
CA ALA A 26 -6.76 6.72 15.58
C ALA A 26 -8.26 7.02 15.76
N ASN A 27 -9.09 5.98 15.75
CA ASN A 27 -10.56 6.12 15.87
C ASN A 27 -11.08 5.76 17.28
N TRP A 28 -10.21 5.33 18.21
CA TRP A 28 -10.60 4.92 19.56
C TRP A 28 -11.44 5.96 20.32
N PRO A 29 -11.13 7.28 20.25
CA PRO A 29 -11.92 8.30 20.96
C PRO A 29 -13.35 8.46 20.45
N ALA A 30 -13.65 8.00 19.23
CA ALA A 30 -14.97 8.14 18.61
C ALA A 30 -15.94 7.00 18.95
N GLY A 31 -15.44 5.90 19.54
CA GLY A 31 -16.22 4.74 19.95
C GLY A 31 -15.55 3.41 19.61
N HIS A 32 -15.71 2.41 20.46
CA HIS A 32 -15.03 1.12 20.31
C HIS A 32 -15.47 0.36 19.04
N ARG A 33 -16.75 0.46 18.67
CA ARG A 33 -17.29 -0.24 17.50
C ARG A 33 -16.74 0.38 16.22
N GLU A 34 -16.78 1.69 16.13
CA GLU A 34 -16.29 2.49 15.01
C GLU A 34 -14.79 2.27 14.82
N ALA A 35 -14.04 2.27 15.91
CA ALA A 35 -12.62 1.99 15.92
C ALA A 35 -12.29 0.57 15.43
N LEU A 36 -13.02 -0.45 15.89
CA LEU A 36 -12.82 -1.84 15.45
C LEU A 36 -13.10 -2.00 13.96
N VAL A 37 -14.18 -1.42 13.45
CA VAL A 37 -14.52 -1.49 12.02
C VAL A 37 -13.45 -0.78 11.18
N ALA A 38 -13.02 0.42 11.58
CA ALA A 38 -11.94 1.13 10.90
C ALA A 38 -10.62 0.32 10.91
N GLY A 39 -10.30 -0.31 12.04
CA GLY A 39 -9.13 -1.18 12.18
C GLY A 39 -9.14 -2.38 11.25
N VAL A 40 -10.23 -3.15 11.23
CA VAL A 40 -10.36 -4.32 10.35
C VAL A 40 -10.34 -3.92 8.88
N LEU A 41 -11.07 -2.86 8.51
CA LEU A 41 -11.12 -2.36 7.14
C LEU A 41 -9.73 -1.95 6.64
N GLN A 42 -9.03 -1.11 7.41
CA GLN A 42 -7.69 -0.62 7.05
C GLN A 42 -6.66 -1.76 7.02
N GLY A 43 -6.73 -2.68 7.98
CA GLY A 43 -5.84 -3.84 8.04
C GLY A 43 -6.00 -4.73 6.81
N CYS A 44 -7.23 -5.10 6.46
CA CYS A 44 -7.53 -5.91 5.27
C CYS A 44 -7.04 -5.23 3.99
N ALA A 45 -7.36 -3.94 3.82
CA ALA A 45 -6.92 -3.18 2.66
C ALA A 45 -5.39 -3.13 2.56
N SER A 46 -4.70 -2.88 3.67
CA SER A 46 -3.23 -2.82 3.71
C SER A 46 -2.57 -4.17 3.38
N ALA A 47 -3.14 -5.29 3.86
CA ALA A 47 -2.66 -6.62 3.49
C ALA A 47 -2.79 -6.88 1.99
N ILE A 48 -3.96 -6.55 1.40
CA ILE A 48 -4.21 -6.71 -0.04
C ILE A 48 -3.24 -5.84 -0.85
N ILE A 49 -3.09 -4.57 -0.48
CA ILE A 49 -2.15 -3.64 -1.15
C ILE A 49 -0.73 -4.20 -1.09
N THR A 50 -0.25 -4.67 0.06
CA THR A 50 1.08 -5.28 0.20
C THR A 50 1.27 -6.50 -0.71
N LEU A 51 0.27 -7.37 -0.81
CA LEU A 51 0.35 -8.55 -1.67
C LEU A 51 0.46 -8.19 -3.16
N LEU A 52 -0.22 -7.13 -3.59
CA LEU A 52 -0.31 -6.73 -4.99
C LEU A 52 0.78 -5.75 -5.43
N MET A 53 1.26 -4.89 -4.53
CA MET A 53 2.13 -3.74 -4.87
C MET A 53 3.38 -4.16 -5.64
N ALA A 54 4.14 -5.14 -5.14
CA ALA A 54 5.36 -5.58 -5.82
C ALA A 54 5.08 -6.17 -7.21
N VAL A 55 3.96 -6.88 -7.39
CA VAL A 55 3.58 -7.45 -8.69
C VAL A 55 3.22 -6.33 -9.67
N CYS A 56 2.37 -5.40 -9.25
CA CYS A 56 1.97 -4.26 -10.05
C CYS A 56 3.15 -3.36 -10.40
N ALA A 57 4.03 -3.06 -9.43
CA ALA A 57 5.20 -2.21 -9.64
C ALA A 57 6.14 -2.81 -10.69
N ASN A 58 6.48 -4.10 -10.58
CA ASN A 58 7.27 -4.81 -11.59
C ASN A 58 6.60 -4.81 -12.97
N ALA A 59 5.30 -5.09 -13.00
CA ALA A 59 4.52 -5.16 -14.24
C ALA A 59 4.44 -3.80 -14.96
N LEU A 60 4.26 -2.70 -14.22
CA LEU A 60 4.27 -1.36 -14.79
C LEU A 60 5.69 -0.96 -15.22
N PHE A 61 6.69 -1.19 -14.35
CA PHE A 61 8.09 -0.85 -14.64
C PHE A 61 8.57 -1.46 -15.96
N ALA A 62 8.25 -2.74 -16.22
CA ALA A 62 8.65 -3.43 -17.44
C ALA A 62 8.00 -2.88 -18.72
N ARG A 63 6.80 -2.30 -18.62
CA ARG A 63 6.02 -1.80 -19.77
C ARG A 63 6.28 -0.34 -20.10
N LEU A 64 6.80 0.43 -19.15
CA LEU A 64 6.97 1.86 -19.33
C LEU A 64 8.28 2.19 -20.07
N PRO A 65 8.27 3.14 -21.02
CA PRO A 65 9.48 3.60 -21.68
C PRO A 65 10.24 4.62 -20.83
N GLY A 66 11.57 4.63 -20.93
CA GLY A 66 12.42 5.65 -20.31
C GLY A 66 12.57 5.54 -18.80
N ARG A 67 13.75 5.88 -18.28
CA ARG A 67 14.12 5.70 -16.87
C ARG A 67 13.22 6.48 -15.90
N VAL A 68 12.94 7.75 -16.22
CA VAL A 68 12.14 8.63 -15.35
C VAL A 68 10.72 8.09 -15.17
N LEU A 69 10.07 7.72 -16.27
CA LEU A 69 8.68 7.24 -16.24
C LEU A 69 8.57 5.88 -15.54
N ARG A 70 9.54 4.97 -15.77
CA ARG A 70 9.63 3.68 -15.07
C ARG A 70 9.73 3.84 -13.54
N ILE A 71 10.40 4.88 -13.05
CA ILE A 71 10.53 5.15 -11.62
C ILE A 71 9.29 5.86 -11.06
N ALA A 72 8.81 6.91 -11.72
CA ALA A 72 7.79 7.79 -11.16
C ALA A 72 6.36 7.27 -11.33
N ALA A 73 6.02 6.66 -12.48
CA ALA A 73 4.62 6.31 -12.77
C ALA A 73 4.06 5.17 -11.90
N PRO A 74 4.79 4.08 -11.60
CA PRO A 74 4.23 3.02 -10.75
C PRO A 74 3.79 3.49 -9.35
N PRO A 75 4.60 4.21 -8.55
CA PRO A 75 4.16 4.66 -7.23
C PRO A 75 3.00 5.66 -7.31
N LEU A 76 2.99 6.55 -8.31
CA LEU A 76 1.86 7.48 -8.51
C LEU A 76 0.56 6.72 -8.82
N LEU A 77 0.57 5.80 -9.79
CA LEU A 77 -0.65 5.08 -10.19
C LEU A 77 -1.15 4.14 -9.09
N ILE A 78 -0.27 3.32 -8.53
CA ILE A 78 -0.64 2.31 -7.52
C ILE A 78 -1.17 2.99 -6.25
N VAL A 79 -0.50 4.05 -5.79
CA VAL A 79 -0.93 4.75 -4.58
C VAL A 79 -2.17 5.60 -4.83
N SER A 80 -2.31 6.28 -5.98
CA SER A 80 -3.55 7.01 -6.28
C SER A 80 -4.78 6.10 -6.34
N VAL A 81 -4.66 4.91 -6.97
CA VAL A 81 -5.77 3.94 -7.03
C VAL A 81 -6.10 3.40 -5.64
N SER A 82 -5.10 2.94 -4.88
CA SER A 82 -5.33 2.40 -3.54
C SER A 82 -5.83 3.46 -2.55
N PHE A 83 -5.29 4.69 -2.61
CA PHE A 83 -5.75 5.82 -1.82
C PHE A 83 -7.21 6.15 -2.11
N SER A 84 -7.60 6.20 -3.39
CA SER A 84 -8.98 6.48 -3.78
C SER A 84 -9.93 5.39 -3.30
N ALA A 85 -9.52 4.11 -3.39
CA ALA A 85 -10.30 2.99 -2.88
C ALA A 85 -10.46 3.04 -1.35
N LEU A 86 -9.38 3.35 -0.62
CA LEU A 86 -9.40 3.54 0.84
C LEU A 86 -10.31 4.71 1.23
N TRP A 87 -10.17 5.84 0.56
CA TRP A 87 -10.99 7.02 0.80
C TRP A 87 -12.48 6.69 0.62
N LEU A 88 -12.85 6.08 -0.53
CA LEU A 88 -14.24 5.66 -0.78
C LEU A 88 -14.75 4.68 0.28
N ALA A 89 -13.96 3.66 0.63
CA ALA A 89 -14.37 2.64 1.60
C ALA A 89 -14.57 3.24 3.00
N HIS A 90 -13.65 4.10 3.46
CA HIS A 90 -13.73 4.71 4.77
C HIS A 90 -14.80 5.81 4.86
N THR A 91 -15.02 6.56 3.78
CA THR A 91 -16.12 7.53 3.68
C THR A 91 -17.47 6.82 3.67
N ALA A 92 -17.62 5.70 2.94
CA ALA A 92 -18.85 4.91 2.95
C ALA A 92 -19.16 4.26 4.30
N ASN A 93 -18.16 4.14 5.18
CA ASN A 93 -18.29 3.62 6.53
C ASN A 93 -18.27 4.74 7.61
N ASP A 94 -18.41 6.01 7.21
CA ASP A 94 -18.41 7.17 8.12
C ASP A 94 -17.25 7.16 9.14
N THR A 95 -16.03 6.83 8.66
CA THR A 95 -14.86 6.69 9.54
C THR A 95 -14.51 8.03 10.20
N PRO A 96 -14.55 8.14 11.55
CA PRO A 96 -14.43 9.43 12.25
C PRO A 96 -13.12 10.18 11.96
N ALA A 97 -11.99 9.48 12.06
CA ALA A 97 -10.66 10.03 11.86
C ALA A 97 -10.10 9.66 10.48
N LEU A 98 -10.87 9.93 9.41
CA LEU A 98 -10.59 9.53 8.02
C LEU A 98 -9.13 9.81 7.60
N TRP A 99 -8.69 11.06 7.69
CA TRP A 99 -7.35 11.46 7.22
C TRP A 99 -6.23 10.82 8.04
N ALA A 100 -6.39 10.75 9.36
CA ALA A 100 -5.42 10.08 10.24
C ALA A 100 -5.35 8.57 9.95
N THR A 101 -6.46 7.97 9.49
CA THR A 101 -6.53 6.54 9.14
C THR A 101 -5.79 6.23 7.84
N ILE A 102 -5.98 7.04 6.80
CA ILE A 102 -5.51 6.72 5.44
C ILE A 102 -4.14 7.33 5.09
N LEU A 103 -3.80 8.52 5.59
CA LEU A 103 -2.59 9.24 5.14
C LEU A 103 -1.29 8.51 5.51
N PRO A 104 -1.07 8.09 6.77
CA PRO A 104 0.18 7.40 7.13
C PRO A 104 0.45 6.12 6.31
N PRO A 105 -0.50 5.17 6.14
CA PRO A 105 -0.27 4.00 5.31
C PRO A 105 0.00 4.34 3.85
N SER A 106 -0.71 5.31 3.28
CA SER A 106 -0.52 5.69 1.87
C SER A 106 0.83 6.37 1.63
N CYS A 107 1.31 7.19 2.56
CA CYS A 107 2.66 7.78 2.49
C CYS A 107 3.73 6.69 2.53
N LEU A 108 3.62 5.71 3.42
CA LEU A 108 4.58 4.60 3.47
C LEU A 108 4.51 3.74 2.21
N ALA A 109 3.31 3.45 1.70
CA ALA A 109 3.12 2.71 0.46
C ALA A 109 3.79 3.42 -0.73
N PHE A 110 3.67 4.75 -0.82
CA PHE A 110 4.34 5.56 -1.84
C PHE A 110 5.86 5.46 -1.73
N ALA A 111 6.40 5.70 -0.54
CA ALA A 111 7.84 5.63 -0.30
C ALA A 111 8.41 4.24 -0.63
N TYR A 112 7.72 3.18 -0.21
CA TYR A 112 8.12 1.81 -0.49
C TYR A 112 8.04 1.46 -1.98
N CYS A 113 6.97 1.85 -2.67
CA CYS A 113 6.84 1.61 -4.10
C CYS A 113 7.89 2.37 -4.90
N LEU A 114 8.20 3.61 -4.51
CA LEU A 114 9.29 4.39 -5.09
C LEU A 114 10.63 3.68 -4.89
N TYR A 115 10.92 3.20 -3.68
CA TYR A 115 12.11 2.40 -3.39
C TYR A 115 12.22 1.15 -4.27
N LEU A 116 11.11 0.42 -4.48
CA LEU A 116 11.09 -0.75 -5.37
C LEU A 116 11.48 -0.38 -6.80
N THR A 117 10.86 0.67 -7.35
CA THR A 117 11.15 1.09 -8.74
C THR A 117 12.56 1.66 -8.91
N LEU A 118 13.11 2.35 -7.90
CA LEU A 118 14.50 2.79 -7.88
C LEU A 118 15.47 1.59 -7.88
N SER A 119 15.16 0.56 -7.09
CA SER A 119 15.95 -0.67 -7.03
C SER A 119 15.94 -1.38 -8.39
N LEU A 120 14.77 -1.52 -9.02
CA LEU A 120 14.65 -2.09 -10.37
C LEU A 120 15.42 -1.30 -11.43
N ALA A 121 15.38 0.04 -11.35
CA ALA A 121 16.14 0.89 -12.27
C ALA A 121 17.65 0.78 -12.09
N ARG A 122 18.13 0.57 -10.86
CA ARG A 122 19.54 0.32 -10.59
C ARG A 122 19.97 -1.03 -11.15
N ASP A 123 19.19 -2.08 -10.91
CA ASP A 123 19.53 -3.45 -11.33
C ASP A 123 19.51 -3.57 -12.88
N ALA A 124 18.58 -2.88 -13.55
CA ALA A 124 18.56 -2.79 -15.02
C ALA A 124 19.82 -2.11 -15.58
N ALA A 125 20.31 -1.04 -14.93
CA ALA A 125 21.52 -0.35 -15.36
C ALA A 125 22.79 -1.19 -15.20
N THR A 126 22.83 -2.09 -14.19
CA THR A 126 23.96 -3.03 -14.02
C THR A 126 23.95 -4.17 -15.02
N SER A 127 22.77 -4.57 -15.54
CA SER A 127 22.67 -5.63 -16.55
C SER A 127 23.00 -5.18 -17.98
N GLU A 128 23.02 -3.87 -18.23
CA GLU A 128 23.39 -3.27 -19.53
C GLU A 128 24.91 -2.99 -19.65
N GLN A 129 25.68 -3.22 -18.59
CA GLN A 129 27.14 -3.12 -18.55
C GLN A 129 27.80 -4.48 -18.78
#